data_AF-A0A0D6KJC0-F1
#
_entry.id   AF-A0A0D6KJC0-F1
#
_cell.length_a   1.000
_cell.length_b   1.000
_cell.length_c   1.000
_cell.angle_alpha   90.00
_cell.angle_beta   90.00
_cell.angle_gamma   90.00
#
_symmetry.space_group_name_H-M   'P 1'
#
loop_
_entity.id
_entity.type
_entity.pdbx_description
1 polymer ?
#
loop_
_entity_poly.entity_id
_entity_poly.type
_entity_poly.pdbx_seq_one_letter_code
_entity_poly.pdbx_strand_id
1 'polypeptide(L)' 'MRQAAINGSRLRARQIRQIEGDRYYLEGVGYLVGDISCKFNARSGHIRCAVNPNGPCQGCRHYEPRELAENESKEYA' A
#
# COMPACT_ATOMS: atom_id res chain seq x y z
N MET A 1 44.05 -18.68 -13.76
CA MET A 1 43.30 -18.08 -12.64
C MET A 1 41.88 -17.79 -13.11
N ARG A 2 40.88 -18.23 -12.34
CA ARG A 2 39.44 -18.05 -12.62
C ARG A 2 39.03 -16.61 -12.33
N GLN A 3 38.18 -16.02 -13.16
CA GLN A 3 37.13 -15.09 -12.70
C GLN A 3 36.07 -14.90 -13.80
N ALA A 4 34.86 -15.32 -13.47
CA ALA A 4 33.65 -15.07 -14.24
C ALA A 4 33.07 -13.70 -13.82
N ALA A 5 32.73 -12.85 -14.79
CA ALA A 5 32.06 -11.58 -14.53
C ALA A 5 30.54 -11.77 -14.59
N ILE A 6 29.89 -11.40 -13.48
CA ILE A 6 28.47 -11.52 -13.21
C ILE A 6 27.75 -10.36 -13.92
N ASN A 7 27.06 -10.60 -15.03
CA ASN A 7 26.21 -9.59 -15.67
C ASN A 7 24.75 -9.75 -15.21
N GLY A 8 24.45 -9.28 -14.01
CA GLY A 8 23.12 -9.33 -13.41
C GLY A 8 22.54 -7.94 -13.14
N SER A 9 22.16 -7.19 -14.17
CA SER A 9 21.58 -5.85 -13.93
C SER A 9 20.86 -5.26 -15.16
N ARG A 10 19.67 -5.81 -15.49
CA ARG A 10 18.71 -5.12 -16.40
C ARG A 10 17.25 -5.10 -15.94
N LEU A 11 16.89 -5.72 -14.81
CA LEU A 11 15.48 -5.77 -14.36
C LEU A 11 15.08 -4.75 -13.29
N ARG A 12 16.00 -3.95 -12.72
CA ARG A 12 15.68 -3.08 -11.56
C ARG A 12 15.17 -1.68 -11.88
N ALA A 13 15.37 -1.17 -13.10
CA ALA A 13 15.10 0.25 -13.40
C ALA A 13 13.64 0.55 -13.80
N ARG A 14 12.87 -0.44 -14.27
CA ARG A 14 11.51 -0.20 -14.78
C ARG A 14 10.43 -0.14 -13.69
N GLN A 15 10.74 -0.59 -12.46
CA GLN A 15 9.76 -0.77 -11.39
C GLN A 15 9.60 0.44 -10.45
N ILE A 16 10.49 1.44 -10.52
CA ILE A 16 10.54 2.54 -9.54
C ILE A 16 9.62 3.73 -9.93
N ARG A 17 9.17 3.83 -11.18
CA ARG A 17 8.44 5.01 -11.71
C ARG A 17 6.91 5.04 -11.51
N GLN A 18 6.33 4.23 -10.62
CA GLN A 18 4.87 4.15 -10.44
C GLN A 18 4.37 4.44 -9.01
N ILE A 19 5.21 4.98 -8.11
CA ILE A 19 4.95 4.94 -6.65
C ILE A 19 4.55 6.30 -6.04
N GLU A 20 4.64 7.42 -6.75
CA GLU A 20 4.54 8.74 -6.10
C GLU A 20 3.11 9.24 -5.79
N GLY A 21 2.04 8.56 -6.25
CA GLY A 21 0.67 9.09 -6.16
C GLY A 21 -0.21 8.56 -5.02
N ASP A 22 0.20 7.54 -4.29
CA ASP A 22 -0.64 6.84 -3.31
C ASP A 22 -0.17 6.94 -1.86
N ARG A 23 0.95 7.64 -1.65
CA ARG A 23 1.45 7.94 -0.32
C ARG A 23 0.83 9.24 0.18
N TYR A 24 0.17 9.19 1.33
CA TYR A 24 -0.42 10.36 1.98
C TYR A 24 -0.15 10.33 3.47
N TYR A 25 -0.24 11.50 4.11
CA TYR A 25 -0.14 11.64 5.56
C TYR A 25 -1.55 11.72 6.16
N LEU A 26 -1.80 10.94 7.20
CA LEU A 26 -3.00 11.03 8.01
C LEU A 26 -2.61 11.45 9.42
N GLU A 27 -3.20 12.54 9.90
CA GLU A 27 -2.95 13.06 11.23
C GLU A 27 -3.24 11.99 12.30
N GLY A 28 -2.36 11.86 13.29
CA GLY A 28 -2.45 10.85 14.34
C GLY A 28 -2.07 9.42 13.93
N VAL A 29 -1.80 9.15 12.64
CA VAL A 29 -1.40 7.81 12.15
C VAL A 29 -0.02 7.83 11.49
N GLY A 30 0.29 8.87 10.73
CA GLY A 30 1.53 9.00 9.99
C GLY A 30 1.37 8.76 8.48
N TYR A 31 2.47 8.38 7.83
CA TYR A 31 2.48 8.10 6.39
C TYR A 31 1.86 6.75 6.07
N LEU A 32 0.97 6.75 5.09
CA LEU A 32 0.22 5.60 4.62
C LEU A 32 0.35 5.48 3.11
N VAL A 33 0.26 4.25 2.60
CA VAL A 33 0.11 3.97 1.17
C VAL A 33 -1.13 3.13 0.90
N GLY A 34 -1.78 3.38 -0.24
CA GLY A 34 -2.97 2.63 -0.67
C GLY A 34 -4.27 3.06 0.01
N ASP A 35 -5.37 2.40 -0.36
CA ASP A 35 -6.71 2.79 0.06
C ASP A 35 -7.00 2.41 1.53
N ILE A 36 -7.20 3.43 2.37
CA ILE A 36 -7.54 3.33 3.80
C ILE A 36 -8.94 2.74 4.03
N SER A 37 -9.84 2.87 3.06
CA SER A 37 -11.18 2.29 3.14
C SER A 37 -11.15 0.76 3.00
N CYS A 38 -10.04 0.16 2.55
CA CYS A 38 -9.88 -1.29 2.52
C CYS A 38 -9.58 -1.85 3.91
N LYS A 39 -10.34 -2.84 4.38
CA LYS A 39 -10.12 -3.51 5.67
C LYS A 39 -8.75 -4.19 5.78
N PHE A 40 -8.13 -4.51 4.64
CA PHE A 40 -6.80 -5.13 4.57
C PHE A 40 -5.66 -4.14 4.32
N ASN A 41 -5.93 -2.82 4.35
CA ASN A 41 -4.87 -1.82 4.31
C ASN A 41 -3.87 -2.09 5.45
N ALA A 42 -2.57 -2.11 5.14
CA ALA A 42 -1.54 -2.47 6.12
C ALA A 42 -1.17 -1.34 7.09
N ARG A 43 -1.79 -0.16 6.94
CA ARG A 43 -1.54 1.07 7.71
C ARG A 43 -0.06 1.42 7.81
N SER A 44 0.66 1.24 6.70
CA SER A 44 2.10 1.40 6.60
C SER A 44 2.44 2.37 5.47
N GLY A 45 3.55 3.10 5.62
CA GLY A 45 4.10 3.95 4.56
C GLY A 45 4.85 3.19 3.46
N HIS A 46 4.98 1.87 3.58
CA HIS A 46 5.74 1.02 2.65
C HIS A 46 4.91 -0.14 2.08
N ILE A 47 3.96 -0.66 2.86
CA ILE A 47 3.13 -1.80 2.48
C ILE A 47 1.70 -1.31 2.32
N ARG A 48 1.08 -1.60 1.17
CA ARG A 48 -0.30 -1.18 0.86
C ARG A 48 -1.34 -2.09 1.49
N CYS A 49 -1.18 -3.40 1.32
CA CYS A 49 -2.18 -4.40 1.68
C CYS A 49 -1.50 -5.59 2.37
N ALA A 50 -2.02 -6.00 3.52
CA ALA A 50 -1.44 -7.10 4.32
C ALA A 50 -1.52 -8.45 3.59
N VAL A 51 -2.59 -8.68 2.81
CA VAL A 51 -2.83 -9.94 2.10
C VAL A 51 -2.35 -9.90 0.63
N ASN A 52 -2.00 -8.72 0.13
CA ASN A 52 -1.44 -8.53 -1.20
C ASN A 52 -0.28 -7.51 -1.17
N PRO A 53 0.85 -7.84 -0.52
CA PRO A 53 1.94 -6.89 -0.29
C PRO A 53 2.67 -6.46 -1.57
N ASN A 54 2.56 -7.25 -2.65
CA ASN A 54 3.25 -7.01 -3.93
C ASN A 54 2.36 -6.41 -5.02
N GLY A 55 1.03 -6.39 -4.83
CA GLY A 55 0.08 -6.02 -5.88
C GLY A 55 -0.46 -4.58 -5.78
N PRO A 56 -0.92 -4.00 -6.91
CA PRO A 56 -1.54 -2.68 -6.92
C PRO A 56 -2.89 -2.70 -6.19
N CYS A 57 -3.32 -1.53 -5.69
CA CYS A 57 -4.66 -1.37 -5.10
C CYS A 57 -5.75 -1.43 -6.19
N GLN A 58 -5.46 -0.97 -7.41
CA GLN A 58 -6.41 -0.97 -8.52
C GLN A 58 -6.69 -2.40 -9.00
N GLY A 59 -7.95 -2.83 -8.90
CA GLY A 59 -8.36 -4.20 -9.28
C GLY A 59 -7.97 -5.28 -8.27
N CYS A 60 -7.67 -4.92 -7.01
CA CYS A 60 -7.31 -5.89 -5.98
C CYS A 60 -8.49 -6.84 -5.67
N ARG A 61 -8.34 -8.14 -5.97
CA ARG A 61 -9.35 -9.18 -5.69
C ARG A 61 -9.68 -9.40 -4.21
N HIS A 62 -8.83 -8.85 -3.33
CA HIS A 62 -8.98 -8.94 -1.89
C HIS A 62 -9.60 -7.68 -1.30
N TYR A 63 -9.90 -6.66 -2.10
CA TYR A 63 -10.49 -5.44 -1.56
C TYR A 63 -11.81 -5.76 -0.86
N GLU A 64 -11.92 -5.33 0.40
CA GLU A 64 -13.16 -5.36 1.15
C GLU A 64 -13.27 -4.04 1.91
N PRO A 65 -14.42 -3.35 1.88
CA PRO A 65 -14.59 -2.09 2.58
C PRO A 65 -14.49 -2.31 4.09
N ARG A 66 -13.90 -1.35 4.79
CA ARG A 66 -13.91 -1.28 6.24
C ARG A 66 -15.29 -0.80 6.66
N GLU A 67 -15.90 -1.52 7.59
CA GLU A 67 -17.06 -1.04 8.33
C GLU A 67 -16.60 0.18 9.16
N LEU A 68 -16.71 1.38 8.59
CA LEU A 68 -16.59 2.61 9.35
C LEU A 68 -17.87 2.68 10.17
N ALA A 69 -17.74 2.39 11.46
CA ALA A 69 -18.86 2.37 12.38
C ALA A 69 -19.68 3.66 12.24
N GLU A 70 -20.97 3.49 12.01
CA GLU A 70 -22.01 4.53 12.02
C GLU A 70 -22.25 5.02 13.46
N ASN A 71 -21.19 5.29 14.23
CA ASN A 71 -21.26 5.58 15.65
C ASN A 71 -21.03 7.06 15.98
N GLU A 72 -21.14 7.96 15.00
CA GLU A 72 -21.10 9.42 15.22
C GLU A 72 -22.47 10.11 15.02
N SER A 73 -23.57 9.34 14.93
CA SER A 73 -24.93 9.91 14.76
C SER A 73 -25.86 9.74 15.96
N LYS A 74 -25.33 9.41 17.16
CA LYS A 74 -26.16 9.24 18.38
C LYS A 74 -25.73 10.10 19.58
N GLU A 75 -25.08 11.24 19.36
CA GLU A 75 -24.78 12.19 20.45
C GLU A 75 -25.16 13.63 20.04
N TYR A 76 -26.40 13.80 19.53
CA TYR A 76 -27.11 15.08 19.53
C TYR A 76 -28.62 14.79 19.69
N ALA A 77 -28.99 14.32 20.88
CA ALA A 77 -30.37 14.29 21.36
C ALA A 77 -30.39 14.84 22.79
#